data_AF-A0A4Q7VW37-F1
#
_entry.id   AF-A0A4Q7VW37-F1
#
_cell.length_a   1.000
_cell.length_b   1.000
_cell.length_c   1.000
_cell.angle_alpha   90.00
_cell.angle_beta   90.00
_cell.angle_gamma   90.00
#
_symmetry.space_group_name_H-M   'P 1'
#
loop_
_entity.id
_entity.type
_entity.pdbx_description
1 polymer ?
#
loop_
_entity_poly.entity_id
_entity_poly.type
_entity_poly.pdbx_seq_one_letter_code
_entity_poly.pdbx_strand_id
1 'polypeptide(L)'
;MLKNAGKYLGDPTVVSELVRGFVSRVVGLRATWHESGGAADPTEEIRQLVRDMGDVFLGRDARYVPQPFNARHRLGVMIRVALSSGDKDPGEAFFDLLARCALQSSIDLDAGKPAAQVQAELEVKVQAAIEFLLGRSQPAAWTDGEKATP
;
A
#
# COMPACT_ATOMS: atom_id res chain seq x y z
N MET A 1 2.30 12.63 -32.97
CA MET A 1 2.70 12.28 -31.59
C MET A 1 1.63 11.40 -30.99
N LEU A 2 1.85 10.08 -30.99
CA LEU A 2 1.01 9.14 -30.23
C LEU A 2 1.26 9.40 -28.75
N LYS A 3 0.30 10.02 -28.07
CA LYS A 3 0.31 10.13 -26.60
C LYS A 3 0.30 8.70 -26.06
N ASN A 4 1.38 8.26 -25.41
CA ASN A 4 1.33 7.07 -24.57
C ASN A 4 0.16 7.27 -23.60
N ALA A 5 -0.94 6.55 -23.80
CA ALA A 5 -2.03 6.52 -22.84
C ALA A 5 -1.50 5.75 -21.64
N GLY A 6 -0.87 6.46 -20.70
CA GLY A 6 -0.38 5.86 -19.46
C GLY A 6 -1.50 5.13 -18.74
N LYS A 7 -1.15 4.13 -17.91
CA LYS A 7 -2.14 3.34 -17.18
C LYS A 7 -2.99 4.26 -16.29
N TYR A 8 -4.31 4.24 -16.46
CA TYR A 8 -5.22 5.19 -15.81
C TYR A 8 -5.51 4.79 -14.36
N LEU A 9 -5.26 5.68 -13.40
CA LEU A 9 -5.47 5.41 -11.97
C LEU A 9 -6.93 5.50 -11.51
N GLY A 10 -7.86 5.88 -12.41
CA GLY A 10 -9.30 5.72 -12.15
C GLY A 10 -9.84 4.36 -12.59
N ASP A 11 -9.04 3.51 -13.24
CA ASP A 11 -9.41 2.15 -13.60
C ASP A 11 -9.21 1.22 -12.37
N PRO A 12 -10.28 0.59 -11.85
CA PRO A 12 -10.18 -0.33 -10.72
C PRO A 12 -9.23 -1.51 -10.95
N THR A 13 -9.12 -1.99 -12.18
CA THR A 13 -8.20 -3.09 -12.51
C THR A 13 -6.76 -2.64 -12.35
N VAL A 14 -6.40 -1.47 -12.87
CA VAL A 14 -5.05 -0.90 -12.73
C VAL A 14 -4.69 -0.70 -11.26
N VAL A 15 -5.60 -0.12 -10.47
CA VAL A 15 -5.36 0.11 -9.03
C VAL A 15 -5.22 -1.22 -8.29
N SER A 16 -6.09 -2.20 -8.55
CA SER A 16 -6.05 -3.53 -7.95
C SER A 16 -4.72 -4.24 -8.25
N GLU A 17 -4.28 -4.26 -9.51
CA GLU A 17 -3.01 -4.86 -9.92
C GLU A 17 -1.81 -4.22 -9.20
N LEU A 18 -1.79 -2.88 -9.12
CA LEU A 18 -0.74 -2.13 -8.45
C LEU A 18 -0.65 -2.44 -6.95
N VAL A 19 -1.78 -2.39 -6.26
CA VAL A 19 -1.84 -2.62 -4.81
C VAL A 19 -1.49 -4.08 -4.48
N ARG A 20 -2.07 -5.04 -5.20
CA ARG A 20 -1.79 -6.47 -4.99
C ARG A 20 -0.36 -6.82 -5.36
N GLY A 21 0.16 -6.26 -6.45
CA GLY A 21 1.55 -6.43 -6.86
C GLY A 21 2.52 -5.89 -5.81
N PHE A 22 2.23 -4.73 -5.22
CA PHE A 22 3.01 -4.19 -4.11
C PHE A 22 3.02 -5.13 -2.90
N VAL A 23 1.85 -5.58 -2.42
CA VAL A 23 1.74 -6.49 -1.27
C VAL A 23 2.47 -7.80 -1.53
N SER A 24 2.29 -8.39 -2.72
CA SER A 24 2.98 -9.62 -3.12
C SER A 24 4.51 -9.45 -3.08
N ARG A 25 5.04 -8.31 -3.55
CA ARG A 25 6.48 -8.03 -3.50
C ARG A 25 6.98 -7.89 -2.06
N VAL A 26 6.26 -7.20 -1.19
CA VAL A 26 6.63 -7.06 0.23
C VAL A 26 6.70 -8.43 0.93
N VAL A 27 5.67 -9.27 0.74
CA VAL A 27 5.65 -10.63 1.29
C VAL A 27 6.80 -11.47 0.72
N GLY A 28 7.05 -11.38 -0.59
CA GLY A 28 8.14 -12.08 -1.27
C GLY A 28 9.51 -11.71 -0.71
N LEU A 29 9.78 -10.41 -0.49
CA LEU A 29 11.04 -9.94 0.10
C LEU A 29 11.26 -10.50 1.51
N ARG A 30 10.22 -10.53 2.34
CA ARG A 30 10.30 -11.13 3.68
C ARG A 30 10.55 -12.63 3.61
N ALA A 31 9.87 -13.34 2.71
CA ALA A 31 10.06 -14.78 2.51
C ALA A 31 11.50 -15.09 2.10
N THR A 32 12.04 -14.38 1.11
CA THR A 32 13.45 -14.53 0.68
C THR A 32 14.43 -14.23 1.83
N TRP A 33 14.19 -13.18 2.62
CA TRP A 33 15.01 -12.88 3.80
C TRP A 33 15.00 -14.05 4.80
N HIS A 34 13.83 -14.60 5.10
CA HIS A 34 13.68 -15.74 6.01
C HIS A 34 14.37 -17.01 5.46
N GLU A 35 14.16 -17.34 4.18
CA GLU A 35 14.82 -18.48 3.51
C GLU A 35 16.35 -18.36 3.47
N SER A 36 16.87 -17.12 3.37
CA SER A 36 18.31 -16.85 3.39
C SER A 36 18.96 -16.92 4.78
N GLY A 37 18.19 -17.22 5.83
CA GLY A 37 18.69 -17.15 7.21
C GLY A 37 19.02 -15.73 7.66
N GLY A 38 18.39 -14.73 7.05
CA GLY A 38 18.56 -13.32 7.38
C GLY A 38 19.78 -12.63 6.76
N ALA A 39 20.39 -13.20 5.71
CA ALA A 39 21.64 -12.72 5.14
C ALA A 39 21.55 -11.33 4.47
N ALA A 40 20.40 -10.96 3.90
CA ALA A 40 20.18 -9.67 3.26
C ALA A 40 18.90 -9.00 3.75
N ASP A 41 19.04 -7.94 4.56
CA ASP A 41 17.91 -7.19 5.13
C ASP A 41 17.06 -6.52 4.02
N PRO A 42 15.77 -6.87 3.88
CA PRO A 42 14.90 -6.34 2.83
C PRO A 42 14.40 -4.92 3.13
N THR A 43 14.76 -4.32 4.27
CA THR A 43 14.17 -3.06 4.75
C THR A 43 14.33 -1.92 3.75
N GLU A 44 15.51 -1.74 3.14
CA GLU A 44 15.69 -0.63 2.20
C GLU A 44 14.94 -0.84 0.88
N GLU A 45 14.82 -2.08 0.43
CA GLU A 45 14.05 -2.41 -0.77
C GLU A 45 12.54 -2.20 -0.55
N ILE A 46 12.02 -2.57 0.63
CA ILE A 46 10.65 -2.28 1.04
C ILE A 46 10.41 -0.77 1.11
N ARG A 47 11.34 0.00 1.69
CA ARG A 47 11.23 1.47 1.72
C ARG A 47 11.20 2.06 0.32
N GLN A 48 12.01 1.55 -0.61
CA GLN A 48 11.98 2.01 -1.99
C GLN A 48 10.63 1.69 -2.66
N LEU A 49 10.09 0.48 -2.46
CA LEU A 49 8.75 0.13 -2.97
C LEU A 49 7.67 1.06 -2.41
N VAL A 50 7.74 1.40 -1.12
CA VAL A 50 6.81 2.35 -0.47
C VAL A 50 6.87 3.72 -1.14
N ARG A 51 8.09 4.25 -1.39
CA ARG A 51 8.29 5.54 -2.07
C ARG A 51 7.74 5.51 -3.50
N ASP A 52 8.11 4.50 -4.28
CA ASP A 52 7.69 4.36 -5.67
C ASP A 52 6.16 4.31 -5.79
N MET A 53 5.49 3.56 -4.92
CA MET A 53 4.03 3.48 -4.90
C MET A 53 3.38 4.78 -4.46
N GLY A 54 3.97 5.47 -3.47
CA GLY A 54 3.54 6.81 -3.06
C GLY A 54 3.68 7.85 -4.18
N ASP A 55 4.69 7.72 -5.04
CA ASP A 55 4.88 8.57 -6.20
C ASP A 55 3.84 8.27 -7.29
N VAL A 56 3.56 6.99 -7.57
CA VAL A 56 2.52 6.57 -8.53
C VAL A 56 1.17 7.18 -8.15
N PHE A 57 0.68 6.92 -6.93
CA PHE A 57 -0.69 7.29 -6.55
C PHE A 57 -0.89 8.78 -6.25
N LEU A 58 0.18 9.54 -6.01
CA LEU A 58 0.12 11.01 -5.92
C LEU A 58 0.42 11.71 -7.25
N GLY A 59 0.46 10.96 -8.36
CA GLY A 59 0.59 11.51 -9.71
C GLY A 59 1.96 12.06 -10.04
N ARG A 60 3.02 11.60 -9.34
CA ARG A 60 4.42 11.98 -9.59
C ARG A 60 5.08 11.08 -10.64
N ASP A 61 4.53 9.90 -10.89
CA ASP A 61 5.01 8.99 -11.94
C ASP A 61 4.32 9.22 -13.29
N ALA A 62 5.08 9.67 -14.29
CA ALA A 62 4.60 9.98 -15.63
C ALA A 62 4.10 8.76 -16.43
N ARG A 63 4.36 7.52 -15.98
CA ARG A 63 3.85 6.29 -16.60
C ARG A 63 2.35 6.09 -16.36
N TYR A 64 1.78 6.80 -15.38
CA TYR A 64 0.38 6.67 -14.97
C TYR A 64 -0.38 7.97 -15.22
N VAL A 65 -1.65 7.83 -15.59
CA VAL A 65 -2.56 8.98 -15.77
C VAL A 65 -3.38 9.13 -14.48
N PRO A 66 -3.13 10.16 -13.65
CA PRO A 66 -3.88 10.34 -12.41
C PRO A 66 -5.32 10.77 -12.68
N GLN A 67 -6.25 10.33 -11.84
CA GLN A 67 -7.61 10.89 -11.81
C GLN A 67 -7.65 12.16 -10.93
N PRO A 68 -8.69 13.01 -11.02
CA PRO A 68 -8.79 14.21 -10.17
C PRO A 68 -8.69 13.92 -8.67
N PHE A 69 -9.13 12.73 -8.23
CA PHE A 69 -8.98 12.27 -6.85
C PHE A 69 -7.52 11.98 -6.47
N ASN A 70 -6.72 11.41 -7.38
CA ASN A 70 -5.28 11.12 -7.17
C ASN A 70 -4.39 12.36 -7.21
N ALA A 71 -4.95 13.55 -7.45
CA ALA A 71 -4.18 14.78 -7.38
C ALA A 71 -3.54 14.92 -6.01
N ARG A 72 -2.26 15.29 -5.97
CA ARG A 72 -1.43 15.38 -4.75
C ARG A 72 -2.11 16.11 -3.60
N HIS A 73 -2.82 17.20 -3.89
CA HIS A 73 -3.52 17.99 -2.88
C HIS A 73 -4.73 17.25 -2.28
N ARG A 74 -5.49 16.50 -3.09
CA ARG A 74 -6.74 15.88 -2.65
C ARG A 74 -6.49 14.56 -1.93
N LEU A 75 -5.88 13.59 -2.60
CA LEU A 75 -5.53 12.31 -1.97
C LEU A 75 -4.53 12.51 -0.81
N GLY A 76 -3.56 13.41 -0.97
CA GLY A 76 -2.58 13.70 0.08
C GLY A 76 -3.22 14.24 1.36
N VAL A 77 -4.19 15.15 1.26
CA VAL A 77 -4.95 15.65 2.43
C VAL A 77 -5.77 14.53 3.04
N MET A 78 -6.46 13.72 2.24
CA MET A 78 -7.26 12.59 2.72
C MET A 78 -6.41 11.59 3.50
N ILE A 79 -5.21 11.28 3.02
CA ILE A 79 -4.28 10.39 3.72
C ILE A 79 -3.79 11.02 5.02
N ARG A 80 -3.42 12.31 5.03
CA ARG A 80 -2.98 12.99 6.26
C ARG A 80 -4.06 12.99 7.33
N VAL A 81 -5.32 13.20 6.94
CA VAL A 81 -6.49 13.11 7.84
C VAL A 81 -6.68 11.68 8.35
N ALA A 82 -6.54 10.68 7.47
CA ALA A 82 -6.66 9.27 7.84
C ALA A 82 -5.59 8.85 8.86
N LEU A 83 -4.32 9.06 8.52
CA LEU A 83 -3.20 8.45 9.22
C LEU A 83 -2.53 9.35 10.25
N SER A 84 -2.93 10.61 10.36
CA SER A 84 -2.24 11.61 11.19
C SER A 84 -0.72 11.62 10.90
N SER A 85 -0.34 11.52 9.62
CA SER A 85 1.02 11.17 9.19
C SER A 85 2.10 12.26 9.43
N GLY A 86 1.79 13.30 10.20
CA GLY A 86 2.70 14.41 10.50
C GLY A 86 3.32 15.02 9.24
N ASP A 87 4.64 15.18 9.25
CA ASP A 87 5.42 15.74 8.13
C ASP A 87 5.80 14.71 7.06
N LYS A 88 5.53 13.41 7.27
CA LYS A 88 5.84 12.37 6.28
C LYS A 88 5.09 12.63 4.98
N ASP A 89 5.70 12.26 3.85
CA ASP A 89 5.01 12.25 2.56
C ASP A 89 3.77 11.35 2.67
N PRO A 90 2.57 11.83 2.29
CA PRO A 90 1.35 11.08 2.52
C PRO A 90 1.31 9.77 1.73
N GLY A 91 1.87 9.74 0.52
CA GLY A 91 1.92 8.51 -0.28
C GLY A 91 2.80 7.47 0.41
N GLU A 92 3.97 7.87 0.88
CA GLU A 92 4.84 7.01 1.66
C GLU A 92 4.19 6.53 2.96
N ALA A 93 3.50 7.41 3.69
CA ALA A 93 2.81 7.03 4.92
C ALA A 93 1.74 5.95 4.67
N PHE A 94 0.98 6.09 3.58
CA PHE A 94 -0.04 5.13 3.17
C PHE A 94 0.56 3.76 2.83
N PHE A 95 1.57 3.74 1.95
CA PHE A 95 2.17 2.46 1.54
C PHE A 95 3.03 1.83 2.63
N ASP A 96 3.59 2.61 3.55
CA ASP A 96 4.26 2.09 4.76
C ASP A 96 3.28 1.31 5.64
N LEU A 97 2.08 1.85 5.88
CA LEU A 97 1.03 1.14 6.63
C LEU A 97 0.65 -0.16 5.94
N LEU A 98 0.43 -0.13 4.62
CA LEU A 98 0.07 -1.33 3.87
C LEU A 98 1.20 -2.38 3.88
N ALA A 99 2.47 -1.95 3.80
CA ALA A 99 3.61 -2.85 3.96
C ALA A 99 3.63 -3.51 5.34
N ARG A 100 3.35 -2.75 6.42
CA ARG A 100 3.25 -3.30 7.78
C ARG A 100 2.15 -4.35 7.88
N CYS A 101 0.98 -4.13 7.28
CA CYS A 101 -0.08 -5.15 7.23
C CYS A 101 0.42 -6.43 6.55
N ALA A 102 1.09 -6.32 5.40
CA ALA A 102 1.62 -7.48 4.67
C ALA A 102 2.71 -8.24 5.46
N LEU A 103 3.61 -7.51 6.13
CA LEU A 103 4.64 -8.08 7.00
C LEU A 103 4.02 -8.75 8.23
N GLN A 104 3.03 -8.12 8.87
CA GLN A 104 2.30 -8.69 10.01
C GLN A 104 1.59 -9.98 9.62
N SER A 105 0.93 -10.04 8.47
CA SER A 105 0.35 -11.28 7.97
C SER A 105 1.37 -12.40 7.85
N SER A 106 2.60 -12.08 7.44
CA SER A 106 3.66 -13.07 7.35
C SER A 106 4.18 -13.50 8.73
N ILE A 107 4.23 -12.59 9.71
CA ILE A 107 4.55 -12.91 11.11
C ILE A 107 3.48 -13.82 11.72
N ASP A 108 2.20 -13.55 11.45
CA ASP A 108 1.08 -14.35 11.90
C ASP A 108 1.14 -15.80 11.38
N LEU A 109 1.56 -15.98 10.13
CA LEU A 109 1.79 -17.32 9.55
C LEU A 109 2.89 -18.07 10.29
N ASP A 110 4.01 -17.40 10.57
CA ASP A 110 5.13 -18.00 11.31
C ASP A 110 4.73 -18.34 12.77
N ALA A 111 3.81 -17.57 13.34
CA ALA A 111 3.21 -17.83 14.65
C ALA A 111 2.19 -18.98 14.65
N GLY A 112 1.93 -19.61 13.49
CA GLY A 112 1.03 -20.76 13.36
C GLY A 112 -0.44 -20.41 13.14
N LYS A 113 -0.77 -19.15 12.83
CA LYS A 113 -2.15 -18.77 12.49
C LYS A 113 -2.57 -19.44 11.17
N PRO A 114 -3.83 -19.90 11.04
CA PRO A 114 -4.28 -20.57 9.82
C PRO A 114 -4.13 -19.69 8.57
N ALA A 115 -3.52 -20.23 7.51
CA ALA A 115 -3.23 -19.45 6.30
C ALA A 115 -4.48 -18.83 5.66
N ALA A 116 -5.60 -19.56 5.62
CA ALA A 116 -6.86 -19.05 5.10
C ALA A 116 -7.38 -17.83 5.90
N GLN A 117 -7.18 -17.83 7.22
CA GLN A 117 -7.56 -16.71 8.07
C GLN A 117 -6.66 -15.50 7.80
N VAL A 118 -5.34 -15.68 7.81
CA VAL A 118 -4.38 -14.61 7.51
C VAL A 118 -4.66 -13.99 6.14
N GLN A 119 -4.89 -14.83 5.13
CA GLN A 119 -5.19 -14.39 3.77
C GLN A 119 -6.47 -13.54 3.74
N ALA A 120 -7.55 -13.98 4.41
CA ALA A 120 -8.79 -13.23 4.45
C ALA A 120 -8.63 -11.86 5.14
N GLU A 121 -7.89 -11.80 6.25
CA GLU A 121 -7.63 -10.56 6.97
C GLU A 121 -6.78 -9.57 6.14
N LEU A 122 -5.74 -10.05 5.47
CA LEU A 122 -4.93 -9.22 4.57
C LEU A 122 -5.75 -8.72 3.39
N GLU A 123 -6.59 -9.58 2.81
CA GLU A 123 -7.46 -9.24 1.68
C GLU A 123 -8.44 -8.11 2.02
N VAL A 124 -8.99 -8.09 3.24
CA VAL A 124 -9.83 -6.98 3.70
C VAL A 124 -9.05 -5.66 3.69
N LYS A 125 -7.79 -5.67 4.14
CA LYS A 125 -6.93 -4.46 4.14
C LYS A 125 -6.57 -4.02 2.73
N VAL A 126 -6.25 -4.96 1.84
CA VAL A 126 -5.97 -4.72 0.42
C VAL A 126 -7.18 -4.12 -0.28
N GLN A 127 -8.38 -4.70 -0.10
CA GLN A 127 -9.59 -4.18 -0.72
C GLN A 127 -9.93 -2.79 -0.19
N ALA A 128 -9.80 -2.56 1.12
CA ALA A 128 -10.01 -1.23 1.71
C ALA A 128 -9.05 -0.19 1.12
N ALA A 129 -7.77 -0.55 0.92
CA ALA A 129 -6.78 0.32 0.28
C ALA A 129 -7.15 0.63 -1.18
N ILE A 130 -7.61 -0.36 -1.95
CA ILE A 130 -8.08 -0.17 -3.34
C ILE A 130 -9.25 0.80 -3.39
N GLU A 131 -10.28 0.58 -2.57
CA GLU A 131 -11.47 1.46 -2.53
C GLU A 131 -11.10 2.89 -2.11
N PHE A 132 -10.17 3.04 -1.17
CA PHE A 132 -9.70 4.35 -0.73
C PHE A 132 -8.96 5.08 -1.86
N LEU A 133 -8.04 4.41 -2.56
CA LEU A 133 -7.27 5.00 -3.66
C LEU A 133 -8.12 5.33 -4.89
N LEU A 134 -9.27 4.66 -5.04
CA LEU A 134 -10.31 4.97 -6.03
C LEU A 134 -11.28 6.07 -5.59
N GLY A 135 -11.14 6.58 -4.36
CA GLY A 135 -12.03 7.61 -3.80
C GLY A 135 -13.46 7.11 -3.51
N ARG A 136 -13.62 5.81 -3.28
CA ARG A 136 -14.91 5.14 -3.03
C ARG A 136 -15.19 4.89 -1.55
N SER A 137 -14.18 4.99 -0.70
CA SER A 137 -14.31 4.84 0.75
C SER A 137 -13.80 6.07 1.51
N GLN A 138 -14.26 6.22 2.75
CA GLN A 138 -13.81 7.28 3.65
C GLN A 138 -12.54 6.85 4.43
N PRO A 139 -11.72 7.82 4.88
CA PRO A 139 -10.54 7.61 5.73
C PRO A 139 -10.76 6.68 6.93
N ALA A 140 -11.91 6.80 7.61
CA ALA A 140 -12.18 6.12 8.88
C ALA A 140 -12.19 4.59 8.77
N ALA A 141 -12.58 4.05 7.60
CA ALA A 141 -12.65 2.60 7.39
C ALA A 141 -11.28 1.90 7.47
N TRP A 142 -10.18 2.65 7.44
CA TRP A 142 -8.83 2.11 7.38
C TRP A 142 -8.10 2.10 8.73
N THR A 143 -8.42 3.04 9.63
CA THR A 143 -7.72 3.25 10.91
C THR A 143 -8.39 2.64 12.13
N ASP A 144 -9.63 2.15 12.03
CA ASP A 144 -10.37 1.60 13.19
C ASP A 144 -9.73 0.34 13.81
N GLY A 145 -8.71 -0.25 13.16
CA GLY A 145 -7.89 -1.33 13.73
C GLY A 145 -6.66 -0.88 14.51
N GLU A 146 -6.26 0.40 14.41
CA GLU A 146 -5.08 0.98 15.07
C GLU A 146 -5.49 2.19 15.92
N LYS A 147 -6.50 2.04 16.80
CA LYS A 147 -6.50 2.91 17.99
C LYS A 147 -5.25 2.55 18.80
N ALA A 148 -4.19 3.30 18.52
CA ALA A 148 -2.92 3.23 19.21
C ALA A 148 -3.19 3.16 20.71
N THR A 149 -2.77 2.05 21.33
CA THR A 149 -2.56 2.01 22.77
C THR A 149 -1.62 3.19 23.11
N PRO A 150 -1.99 4.07 24.05
CA PRO A 150 -1.18 5.23 24.41
C PRO A 150 0.20 4.85 24.95
#